data_AF-A0A0G1ERI1-F1
#
_entry.id   AF-A0A0G1ERI1-F1
#
_cell.length_a   1.000
_cell.length_b   1.000
_cell.length_c   1.000
_cell.angle_alpha   90.00
_cell.angle_beta   90.00
_cell.angle_gamma   90.00
#
_symmetry.space_group_name_H-M   'P 1'
#
loop_
_entity.id
_entity.type
_entity.pdbx_description
1 polymer ?
#
loop_
_entity_poly.entity_id
_entity_poly.type
_entity_poly.pdbx_seq_one_letter_code
_entity_poly.pdbx_strand_id
1 'polypeptide(L)'
;MLTKQNLALFFGTLFVLATLFFFFIFPVTPPWQTSGRLVLAVRAVPGPTADFTLLLGVDNIELYKADGGTEKVTVRVRRVTLVPGSDALAVVLDASVPTGNYSGFGFILTSPELRNSWQEDEAPTHMSLVGDTVRLDSPYHIEKDVTSTIVLAFDTLTSIHEKDGAQLFLPVIQIETRFNATPLPEEESTIHIQGGIIEHSATYGMDWDGRMRYNFRAPAVESEPTENLQVEFPTDTATDIDILAVPDDSATTSTTTLTAEETNENDIQKVEEKEEEEN
;
A
#
# COMPACT_ATOMS: atom_id res chain seq x y z
N MET A 1 38.28 66.30 10.38
CA MET A 1 38.34 65.60 11.68
C MET A 1 37.27 64.53 11.70
N LEU A 2 37.63 63.25 11.63
CA LEU A 2 36.68 62.18 11.96
C LEU A 2 36.52 62.17 13.48
N THR A 3 35.30 62.37 13.96
CA THR A 3 34.96 62.17 15.38
C THR A 3 35.01 60.68 15.70
N LYS A 4 35.38 60.31 16.93
CA LYS A 4 35.47 58.90 17.37
C LYS A 4 34.18 58.10 17.11
N GLN A 5 33.02 58.76 17.14
CA GLN A 5 31.72 58.16 16.82
C GLN A 5 31.61 57.74 15.35
N ASN A 6 32.09 58.55 14.41
CA ASN A 6 32.01 58.23 12.98
C ASN A 6 32.91 57.05 12.61
N LEU A 7 34.02 56.85 13.34
CA LEU A 7 34.91 55.71 13.16
C LEU A 7 34.25 54.40 13.61
N ALA A 8 33.59 54.40 14.78
CA ALA A 8 32.90 53.22 15.29
C ALA A 8 31.73 52.79 14.38
N LEU A 9 30.97 53.76 13.85
CA LEU A 9 29.86 53.51 12.95
C LEU A 9 30.33 52.90 11.62
N PHE A 10 31.45 53.39 11.08
CA PHE A 10 32.05 52.87 9.84
C PHE A 10 32.53 51.42 9.97
N PHE A 11 33.23 51.06 11.05
CA PHE A 11 33.65 49.67 11.26
C PHE A 11 32.46 48.74 11.55
N GLY A 12 31.42 49.25 12.22
CA GLY A 12 30.17 48.50 12.43
C GLY A 12 29.48 48.16 11.11
N THR A 13 29.29 49.12 10.20
CA THR A 13 28.71 48.84 8.88
C THR A 13 29.61 47.97 8.01
N LEU A 14 30.93 48.18 8.05
CA LEU A 14 31.88 47.34 7.31
C LEU A 14 31.81 45.88 7.77
N PHE A 15 31.70 45.64 9.08
CA PHE A 15 31.57 44.29 9.63
C PHE A 15 30.24 43.64 9.23
N VAL A 16 29.12 44.38 9.31
CA VAL A 16 27.81 43.88 8.87
C VAL A 16 27.81 43.54 7.38
N LEU A 17 28.37 44.42 6.53
CA LEU A 17 28.51 44.17 5.10
C LEU A 17 29.41 42.96 4.82
N ALA A 18 30.54 42.82 5.52
CA ALA A 18 31.42 41.67 5.38
C ALA A 18 30.74 40.36 5.79
N THR A 19 29.94 40.36 6.87
CA THR A 19 29.17 39.19 7.28
C THR A 19 28.07 38.82 6.29
N LEU A 20 27.32 39.81 5.76
CA LEU A 20 26.34 39.56 4.71
C LEU A 20 27.00 39.03 3.43
N PHE A 21 28.13 39.61 3.03
CA PHE A 21 28.87 39.19 1.84
C PHE A 21 29.40 37.76 1.99
N PHE A 22 29.81 37.34 3.20
CA PHE A 22 30.20 35.95 3.48
C PHE A 22 29.06 34.95 3.20
N PHE A 23 27.81 35.30 3.52
CA PHE A 23 26.64 34.46 3.19
C PHE A 23 26.30 34.44 1.69
N PHE A 24 26.74 35.43 0.90
CA PHE A 24 26.52 35.46 -0.55
C PHE A 24 27.65 34.79 -1.36
N ILE A 25 28.90 34.80 -0.88
CA ILE A 25 30.03 34.17 -1.61
C ILE A 25 30.14 32.67 -1.33
N PHE A 26 29.68 32.22 -0.17
CA PHE A 26 29.49 30.80 0.09
C PHE A 26 28.03 30.46 -0.19
N PRO A 27 27.63 30.19 -1.44
CA PRO A 27 26.35 29.56 -1.65
C PRO A 27 26.41 28.28 -0.81
N VAL A 28 25.57 28.21 0.22
CA VAL A 28 25.24 26.93 0.83
C VAL A 28 24.62 26.18 -0.33
N THR A 29 25.42 25.35 -1.01
CA THR A 29 24.91 24.48 -2.05
C THR A 29 23.78 23.71 -1.39
N PRO A 30 22.53 23.81 -1.89
CA PRO A 30 21.45 23.03 -1.31
C PRO A 30 21.95 21.58 -1.23
N PRO A 31 21.77 20.88 -0.09
CA PRO A 31 22.18 19.49 -0.02
C PRO A 31 21.42 18.79 -1.15
N TRP A 32 22.14 18.39 -2.20
CA TRP A 32 21.56 17.63 -3.30
C TRP A 32 21.11 16.31 -2.68
N GLN A 33 19.84 16.24 -2.30
CA GLN A 33 19.27 15.02 -1.78
C GLN A 33 19.21 14.05 -2.93
N THR A 34 19.94 12.94 -2.81
CA THR A 34 19.87 11.87 -3.79
C THR A 34 18.41 11.42 -3.93
N SER A 35 17.94 11.32 -5.16
CA SER A 35 16.57 10.93 -5.45
C SER A 35 16.53 9.79 -6.46
N GLY A 36 15.53 8.94 -6.30
CA GLY A 36 15.09 7.98 -7.32
C GLY A 36 13.82 8.47 -7.99
N ARG A 37 13.30 7.67 -8.92
CA ARG A 37 11.99 7.88 -9.55
C ARG A 37 10.99 6.91 -8.95
N LEU A 38 9.84 7.43 -8.51
CA LEU A 38 8.70 6.63 -8.06
C LEU A 38 7.54 6.79 -9.04
N VAL A 39 7.03 5.65 -9.53
CA VAL A 39 5.81 5.62 -10.34
C VAL A 39 4.74 4.83 -9.59
N LEU A 40 3.60 5.48 -9.32
CA LEU A 40 2.39 4.82 -8.83
C LEU A 40 1.42 4.66 -9.99
N ALA A 41 0.96 3.43 -10.21
CA ALA A 41 -0.09 3.15 -11.18
C ALA A 41 -1.21 2.35 -10.54
N VAL A 42 -2.41 2.51 -11.11
CA VAL A 42 -3.64 1.90 -10.62
C VAL A 42 -4.34 1.16 -11.75
N ARG A 43 -4.94 0.02 -11.44
CA ARG A 43 -5.82 -0.72 -12.34
C ARG A 43 -6.94 -1.43 -11.59
N ALA A 44 -7.91 -1.98 -12.31
CA ALA A 44 -8.75 -3.04 -11.77
C ALA A 44 -7.95 -4.35 -11.67
N VAL A 45 -8.32 -5.25 -10.77
CA VAL A 45 -7.79 -6.62 -10.78
C VAL A 45 -8.17 -7.29 -12.11
N PRO A 46 -7.22 -7.87 -12.85
CA PRO A 46 -7.53 -8.65 -14.04
C PRO A 46 -8.43 -9.83 -13.66
N GLY A 47 -9.54 -10.00 -14.37
CA GLY A 47 -10.57 -10.93 -13.95
C GLY A 47 -11.77 -10.93 -14.90
N PRO A 48 -12.90 -11.55 -14.51
CA PRO A 48 -14.09 -11.55 -15.34
C PRO A 48 -14.51 -10.11 -15.65
N THR A 49 -14.87 -9.87 -16.90
CA THR A 49 -15.45 -8.61 -17.33
C THR A 49 -16.76 -8.38 -16.59
N ALA A 50 -17.06 -7.12 -16.28
CA ALA A 50 -18.33 -6.72 -15.71
C ALA A 50 -18.91 -5.53 -16.47
N ASP A 51 -20.24 -5.42 -16.46
CA ASP A 51 -20.98 -4.39 -17.20
C ASP A 51 -21.01 -3.04 -16.46
N PHE A 52 -19.94 -2.73 -15.73
CA PHE A 52 -19.77 -1.46 -15.06
C PHE A 52 -18.33 -0.98 -15.13
N THR A 53 -18.15 0.32 -14.94
CA THR A 53 -16.87 0.97 -14.68
C THR A 53 -16.94 1.70 -13.34
N LEU A 54 -15.82 1.69 -12.62
CA LEU A 54 -15.70 2.36 -11.34
C LEU A 54 -14.76 3.56 -11.49
N LEU A 55 -15.25 4.75 -11.19
CA LEU A 55 -14.41 5.94 -11.13
C LEU A 55 -14.03 6.21 -9.69
N LEU A 56 -12.74 6.40 -9.43
CA LEU A 56 -12.18 6.74 -8.12
C LEU A 56 -11.28 7.96 -8.22
N GLY A 57 -11.32 8.85 -7.23
CA GLY A 57 -10.29 9.86 -7.05
C GLY A 57 -9.21 9.37 -6.08
N VAL A 58 -7.95 9.51 -6.44
CA VAL A 58 -6.80 9.29 -5.56
C VAL A 58 -6.14 10.64 -5.27
N ASP A 59 -5.95 10.95 -3.99
CA ASP A 59 -5.38 12.22 -3.53
C ASP A 59 -4.37 12.02 -2.39
N ASN A 60 -3.59 13.06 -2.09
CA ASN A 60 -2.69 13.18 -0.94
C ASN A 60 -1.85 11.91 -0.66
N ILE A 61 -0.96 11.57 -1.59
CA ILE A 61 -0.08 10.41 -1.44
C ILE A 61 0.99 10.70 -0.37
N GLU A 62 1.08 9.82 0.62
CA GLU A 62 2.04 9.90 1.72
C GLU A 62 2.95 8.66 1.70
N LEU A 63 4.26 8.85 1.81
CA LEU A 63 5.23 7.78 1.87
C LEU A 63 5.76 7.67 3.30
N TYR A 64 5.71 6.48 3.90
CA TYR A 64 6.15 6.25 5.27
C TYR A 64 7.56 5.66 5.25
N LYS A 65 8.52 6.36 5.86
CA LYS A 65 9.92 5.92 5.95
C LYS A 65 10.05 4.84 7.02
N ALA A 66 10.96 3.90 6.80
CA ALA A 66 11.21 2.81 7.74
C ALA A 66 11.75 3.27 9.11
N ASP A 67 12.33 4.46 9.19
CA ASP A 67 12.81 5.09 10.44
C ASP A 67 11.69 5.80 11.24
N GLY A 68 10.43 5.72 10.79
CA GLY A 68 9.28 6.36 11.40
C GLY A 68 9.01 7.79 10.90
N GLY A 69 9.83 8.32 9.99
CA GLY A 69 9.54 9.57 9.30
C GLY A 69 8.40 9.45 8.28
N THR A 70 7.81 10.57 7.88
CA THR A 70 6.83 10.62 6.78
C THR A 70 7.31 11.61 5.73
N GLU A 71 7.34 11.19 4.46
CA GLU A 71 7.55 12.06 3.31
C GLU A 71 6.21 12.26 2.62
N LYS A 72 5.68 13.49 2.62
CA LYS A 72 4.43 13.77 1.92
C LYS A 72 4.73 14.14 0.47
N VAL A 73 4.17 13.40 -0.47
CA VAL A 73 4.22 13.73 -1.89
C VAL A 73 2.82 14.17 -2.30
N THR A 74 2.55 15.46 -2.12
CA THR A 74 1.25 16.01 -2.48
C THR A 74 1.09 15.98 -4.00
N VAL A 75 0.19 15.12 -4.46
CA VAL A 75 -0.30 15.09 -5.83
C VAL A 75 -1.65 15.79 -5.85
N ARG A 76 -2.01 16.44 -6.96
CA ARG A 76 -3.39 16.88 -7.15
C ARG A 76 -4.27 15.65 -7.32
N VAL A 77 -5.51 15.71 -6.79
CA VAL A 77 -6.54 14.68 -7.01
C VAL A 77 -6.50 14.18 -8.45
N ARG A 78 -6.26 12.89 -8.62
CA ARG A 78 -6.26 12.22 -9.92
C ARG A 78 -7.41 11.25 -9.97
N ARG A 79 -8.34 11.48 -10.90
CA ARG A 79 -9.43 10.55 -11.17
C ARG A 79 -8.92 9.43 -12.05
N VAL A 80 -9.23 8.20 -11.66
CA VAL A 80 -8.91 6.97 -12.39
C VAL A 80 -10.20 6.25 -12.72
N THR A 81 -10.25 5.69 -13.93
CA THR A 81 -11.33 4.82 -14.37
C THR A 81 -10.85 3.38 -14.28
N LEU A 82 -11.57 2.56 -13.54
CA LEU A 82 -11.27 1.15 -13.32
C LEU A 82 -12.30 0.33 -14.09
N VAL A 83 -11.81 -0.38 -15.10
CA VAL A 83 -12.62 -1.24 -15.95
C VAL A 83 -12.33 -2.70 -15.55
N PRO A 84 -13.30 -3.43 -14.97
CA PRO A 84 -13.11 -4.83 -14.61
C PRO A 84 -12.71 -5.67 -15.83
N GLY A 85 -11.65 -6.46 -15.71
CA GLY A 85 -11.09 -7.25 -16.80
C GLY A 85 -10.11 -6.51 -17.72
N SER A 86 -9.92 -5.19 -17.56
CA SER A 86 -8.84 -4.47 -18.23
C SER A 86 -7.51 -4.66 -17.49
N ASP A 87 -6.43 -4.82 -18.25
CA ASP A 87 -5.06 -4.88 -17.75
C ASP A 87 -4.34 -3.51 -17.76
N ALA A 88 -4.99 -2.48 -18.30
CA ALA A 88 -4.44 -1.14 -18.45
C ALA A 88 -4.08 -0.52 -17.09
N LEU A 89 -2.84 -0.02 -16.96
CA LEU A 89 -2.34 0.65 -15.77
C LEU A 89 -2.41 2.17 -15.95
N ALA A 90 -3.36 2.82 -15.29
CA ALA A 90 -3.43 4.27 -15.25
C ALA A 90 -2.36 4.83 -14.31
N VAL A 91 -1.49 5.70 -14.80
CA VAL A 91 -0.51 6.38 -13.94
C VAL A 91 -1.25 7.33 -13.00
N VAL A 92 -0.90 7.32 -11.71
CA VAL A 92 -1.39 8.28 -10.73
C VAL A 92 -0.29 9.26 -10.33
N LEU A 93 0.93 8.75 -10.10
CA LEU A 93 2.09 9.54 -9.73
C LEU A 93 3.29 9.13 -10.56
N ASP A 94 4.07 10.12 -11.01
CA ASP A 94 5.41 9.96 -11.54
C ASP A 94 6.25 11.11 -10.98
N ALA A 95 7.08 10.80 -9.98
CA ALA A 95 7.79 11.83 -9.21
C ALA A 95 9.22 11.41 -8.86
N SER A 96 10.07 12.41 -8.63
CA SER A 96 11.37 12.22 -8.02
C SER A 96 11.22 12.25 -6.50
N VAL A 97 11.69 11.20 -5.83
CA VAL A 97 11.51 10.98 -4.39
C VAL A 97 12.87 10.71 -3.75
N PRO A 98 13.13 11.19 -2.52
CA PRO A 98 14.36 10.89 -1.80
C PRO A 98 14.67 9.40 -1.73
N THR A 99 15.96 9.06 -1.88
CA THR A 99 16.43 7.70 -1.67
C THR A 99 16.24 7.25 -0.23
N GLY A 100 15.89 5.99 -0.03
CA GLY A 100 15.71 5.40 1.30
C GLY A 100 14.84 4.15 1.30
N ASN A 101 14.67 3.59 2.50
CA ASN A 101 13.75 2.49 2.75
C ASN A 101 12.42 3.01 3.27
N TYR A 102 11.33 2.49 2.74
CA TYR A 102 9.97 2.86 3.08
C TYR A 102 9.26 1.64 3.66
N SER A 103 8.44 1.86 4.68
CA SER A 103 7.64 0.82 5.33
C SER A 103 6.24 0.69 4.74
N GLY A 104 5.80 1.67 3.95
CA GLY A 104 4.47 1.69 3.37
C GLY A 104 4.15 3.03 2.73
N PHE A 105 2.92 3.17 2.27
CA PHE A 105 2.39 4.45 1.80
C PHE A 105 0.89 4.53 2.07
N GLY A 106 0.35 5.74 1.99
CA GLY A 106 -1.06 6.03 2.13
C GLY A 106 -1.54 7.03 1.10
N PHE A 107 -2.86 7.10 0.94
CA PHE A 107 -3.53 8.04 0.07
C PHE A 107 -4.99 8.20 0.52
N ILE A 108 -5.64 9.24 0.02
CA ILE A 108 -7.05 9.51 0.25
C ILE A 108 -7.83 9.08 -1.00
N LEU A 109 -8.86 8.27 -0.80
CA LEU A 109 -9.87 7.95 -1.80
C LEU A 109 -10.99 8.98 -1.75
N THR A 110 -11.47 9.37 -2.92
CA THR A 110 -12.56 10.34 -3.04
C THR A 110 -13.59 9.91 -4.09
N SER A 111 -14.85 10.17 -3.79
CA SER A 111 -15.99 10.12 -4.72
C SER A 111 -16.07 8.86 -5.60
N PRO A 112 -16.26 7.67 -5.01
CA PRO A 112 -16.48 6.46 -5.80
C PRO A 112 -17.80 6.57 -6.56
N GLU A 113 -17.74 6.38 -7.88
CA GLU A 113 -18.86 6.47 -8.80
C GLU A 113 -18.92 5.20 -9.66
N LEU A 114 -20.09 4.56 -9.67
CA LEU A 114 -20.37 3.41 -10.52
C LEU A 114 -21.09 3.88 -11.80
N ARG A 115 -20.62 3.44 -12.95
CA ARG A 115 -21.30 3.67 -14.24
C ARG A 115 -21.57 2.36 -14.95
N ASN A 116 -22.79 2.20 -15.45
CA ASN A 116 -23.17 1.07 -16.27
C ASN A 116 -22.53 1.20 -17.67
N SER A 117 -21.84 0.16 -18.13
CA SER A 117 -21.11 0.16 -19.42
C SER A 117 -22.00 0.21 -20.67
N TRP A 118 -23.32 0.08 -20.49
CA TRP A 118 -24.34 -0.07 -21.53
C TRP A 118 -25.38 1.06 -21.51
N GLN A 119 -25.29 1.96 -20.52
CA GLN A 119 -26.15 3.12 -20.34
C GLN A 119 -25.28 4.34 -20.02
N GLU A 120 -24.42 4.73 -20.97
CA GLU A 120 -23.47 5.84 -20.79
C GLU A 120 -24.14 7.19 -20.51
N ASP A 121 -25.40 7.35 -20.92
CA ASP A 121 -26.22 8.54 -20.70
C ASP A 121 -26.87 8.59 -19.31
N GLU A 122 -26.84 7.50 -18.54
CA GLU A 122 -27.36 7.48 -17.17
C GLU A 122 -26.40 8.20 -16.21
N ALA A 123 -26.96 8.91 -15.23
CA ALA A 123 -26.16 9.53 -14.20
C ALA A 123 -25.40 8.45 -13.39
N PRO A 124 -24.12 8.67 -13.04
CA PRO A 124 -23.38 7.72 -12.23
C PRO A 124 -24.06 7.48 -10.88
N THR A 125 -24.03 6.23 -10.42
CA THR A 125 -24.45 5.90 -9.04
C THR A 125 -23.31 6.25 -8.09
N HIS A 126 -23.54 7.21 -7.20
CA HIS A 126 -22.57 7.59 -6.18
C HIS A 126 -22.59 6.59 -5.02
N MET A 127 -21.40 6.17 -4.58
CA MET A 127 -21.23 5.30 -3.42
C MET A 127 -20.65 6.09 -2.25
N SER A 128 -20.95 5.65 -1.03
CA SER A 128 -20.29 6.22 0.16
C SER A 128 -19.04 5.42 0.51
N LEU A 129 -17.98 6.12 0.91
CA LEU A 129 -16.79 5.49 1.48
C LEU A 129 -17.02 5.24 2.97
N VAL A 130 -16.68 4.04 3.45
CA VAL A 130 -16.65 3.76 4.89
C VAL A 130 -15.47 4.48 5.54
N GLY A 131 -14.31 4.46 4.87
CA GLY A 131 -13.14 5.25 5.20
C GLY A 131 -12.53 5.87 3.94
N ASP A 132 -12.07 7.11 4.04
CA ASP A 132 -11.42 7.82 2.94
C ASP A 132 -9.91 7.56 2.91
N THR A 133 -9.31 7.27 4.05
CA THR A 133 -7.87 7.14 4.21
C THR A 133 -7.45 5.68 4.03
N VAL A 134 -6.63 5.43 3.01
CA VAL A 134 -6.02 4.14 2.77
C VAL A 134 -4.57 4.19 3.23
N ARG A 135 -4.16 3.25 4.06
CA ARG A 135 -2.77 3.02 4.46
C ARG A 135 -2.41 1.56 4.20
N LEU A 136 -1.32 1.35 3.48
CA LEU A 136 -0.82 0.03 3.12
C LEU A 136 0.60 -0.12 3.66
N ASP A 137 0.81 -1.06 4.57
CA ASP A 137 2.13 -1.36 5.15
C ASP A 137 2.92 -2.27 4.19
N SER A 138 3.34 -1.69 3.08
CA SER A 138 4.05 -2.35 1.99
C SER A 138 5.49 -1.87 1.94
N PRO A 139 6.49 -2.65 2.40
CA PRO A 139 7.88 -2.23 2.31
C PRO A 139 8.36 -2.14 0.85
N TYR A 140 9.18 -1.14 0.56
CA TYR A 140 9.89 -0.96 -0.70
C TYR A 140 11.09 -0.03 -0.48
N HIS A 141 12.04 -0.03 -1.41
CA HIS A 141 13.17 0.90 -1.36
C HIS A 141 13.26 1.74 -2.62
N ILE A 142 13.85 2.93 -2.48
CA ILE A 142 14.13 3.85 -3.58
C ILE A 142 15.63 4.11 -3.60
N GLU A 143 16.28 3.81 -4.73
CA GLU A 143 17.69 4.11 -4.97
C GLU A 143 17.88 5.25 -5.97
N LYS A 144 19.09 5.83 -5.93
CA LYS A 144 19.45 6.97 -6.76
C LYS A 144 19.45 6.54 -8.22
N ASP A 145 18.82 7.36 -9.07
CA ASP A 145 18.76 7.14 -10.52
C ASP A 145 18.06 5.81 -10.93
N VAL A 146 17.37 5.14 -9.99
CA VAL A 146 16.60 3.92 -10.23
C VAL A 146 15.09 4.23 -10.18
N THR A 147 14.33 3.53 -11.02
CA THR A 147 12.87 3.61 -11.02
C THR A 147 12.26 2.51 -10.14
N SER A 148 11.51 2.93 -9.14
CA SER A 148 10.68 2.07 -8.31
C SER A 148 9.22 2.24 -8.71
N THR A 149 8.47 1.16 -8.77
CA THR A 149 7.07 1.18 -9.19
C THR A 149 6.20 0.59 -8.10
N ILE A 150 5.03 1.19 -7.90
CA ILE A 150 3.98 0.68 -7.05
C ILE A 150 2.75 0.49 -7.94
N VAL A 151 2.20 -0.71 -7.95
CA VAL A 151 0.96 -1.03 -8.65
C VAL A 151 -0.12 -1.34 -7.62
N LEU A 152 -1.25 -0.65 -7.75
CA LEU A 152 -2.47 -0.92 -7.00
C LEU A 152 -3.52 -1.50 -7.94
N ALA A 153 -3.88 -2.76 -7.72
CA ALA A 153 -4.99 -3.39 -8.42
C ALA A 153 -6.20 -3.48 -7.49
N PHE A 154 -7.25 -2.74 -7.81
CA PHE A 154 -8.50 -2.72 -7.05
C PHE A 154 -9.41 -3.86 -7.49
N ASP A 155 -9.81 -4.72 -6.56
CA ASP A 155 -10.78 -5.79 -6.78
C ASP A 155 -12.19 -5.19 -6.73
N THR A 156 -12.61 -4.61 -7.85
CA THR A 156 -13.83 -3.80 -7.96
C THR A 156 -15.10 -4.61 -7.66
N LEU A 157 -15.12 -5.90 -7.97
CA LEU A 157 -16.27 -6.78 -7.74
C LEU A 157 -16.49 -7.06 -6.26
N THR A 158 -15.42 -7.20 -5.48
CA THR A 158 -15.53 -7.49 -4.05
C THR A 158 -15.45 -6.25 -3.16
N SER A 159 -15.29 -5.07 -3.75
CA SER A 159 -15.21 -3.80 -3.02
C SER A 159 -16.56 -3.07 -2.88
N ILE A 160 -17.61 -3.54 -3.55
CA ILE A 160 -18.95 -2.92 -3.54
C ILE A 160 -19.85 -3.71 -2.60
N HIS A 161 -20.44 -3.02 -1.64
CA HIS A 161 -21.31 -3.58 -0.62
C HIS A 161 -22.62 -2.81 -0.52
N GLU A 162 -23.64 -3.43 0.09
CA GLU A 162 -24.91 -2.78 0.39
C GLU A 162 -25.20 -2.87 1.88
N LYS A 163 -25.54 -1.73 2.50
CA LYS A 163 -26.02 -1.64 3.88
C LYS A 163 -27.23 -0.73 3.92
N ASP A 164 -28.34 -1.24 4.44
CA ASP A 164 -29.60 -0.49 4.59
C ASP A 164 -30.09 0.18 3.28
N GLY A 165 -29.85 -0.47 2.13
CA GLY A 165 -30.20 0.05 0.81
C GLY A 165 -29.26 1.13 0.25
N ALA A 166 -28.18 1.47 0.96
CA ALA A 166 -27.12 2.35 0.48
C ALA A 166 -25.93 1.53 -0.05
N GLN A 167 -25.40 1.92 -1.21
CA GLN A 167 -24.17 1.33 -1.74
C GLN A 167 -22.93 1.93 -1.06
N LEU A 168 -22.07 1.05 -0.59
CA LEU A 168 -20.84 1.36 0.12
C LEU A 168 -19.64 0.80 -0.63
N PHE A 169 -18.54 1.55 -0.58
CA PHE A 169 -17.27 1.14 -1.16
C PHE A 169 -16.25 0.85 -0.06
N LEU A 170 -15.87 -0.43 0.07
CA LEU A 170 -14.84 -0.94 0.97
C LEU A 170 -13.74 -1.53 0.10
N PRO A 171 -12.67 -0.78 -0.23
CA PRO A 171 -11.69 -1.22 -1.21
C PRO A 171 -10.96 -2.49 -0.77
N VAL A 172 -10.86 -3.44 -1.70
CA VAL A 172 -9.92 -4.56 -1.67
C VAL A 172 -8.84 -4.27 -2.71
N ILE A 173 -7.59 -4.16 -2.27
CA ILE A 173 -6.46 -3.67 -3.06
C ILE A 173 -5.35 -4.72 -3.02
N GLN A 174 -4.98 -5.23 -4.18
CA GLN A 174 -3.74 -5.98 -4.36
C GLN A 174 -2.63 -4.99 -4.67
N ILE A 175 -1.53 -5.07 -3.93
CA ILE A 175 -0.37 -4.24 -4.11
C ILE A 175 0.79 -5.06 -4.64
N GLU A 176 1.58 -4.45 -5.52
CA GLU A 176 2.87 -4.97 -5.94
C GLU A 176 3.87 -3.81 -6.00
N THR A 177 4.99 -3.96 -5.31
CA THR A 177 6.11 -3.03 -5.39
C THR A 177 7.25 -3.68 -6.15
N ARG A 178 7.86 -2.93 -7.08
CA ARG A 178 9.04 -3.38 -7.81
C ARG A 178 10.16 -2.36 -7.74
N PHE A 179 11.36 -2.88 -7.66
CA PHE A 179 12.60 -2.14 -7.76
C PHE A 179 13.23 -2.30 -9.14
N ASN A 180 13.81 -1.23 -9.69
CA ASN A 180 14.47 -1.22 -11.00
C ASN A 180 13.55 -1.67 -12.16
N ALA A 181 12.33 -1.16 -12.18
CA ALA A 181 11.36 -1.46 -13.23
C ALA A 181 11.33 -0.35 -14.31
N THR A 182 10.94 -0.70 -15.53
CA THR A 182 10.85 0.23 -16.66
C THR A 182 9.39 0.48 -17.04
N PRO A 183 8.80 1.62 -16.66
CA PRO A 183 7.48 2.01 -17.14
C PRO A 183 7.59 2.53 -18.57
N LEU A 184 6.87 1.89 -19.49
CA LEU A 184 6.73 2.27 -20.88
C LEU A 184 5.38 2.97 -21.07
N PRO A 185 5.33 4.17 -21.66
CA PRO A 185 4.08 4.83 -21.96
C PRO A 185 3.30 4.07 -23.02
N GLU A 186 2.00 3.95 -22.82
CA GLU A 186 1.02 3.47 -23.79
C GLU A 186 0.06 4.61 -24.15
N GLU A 187 -1.06 4.29 -24.79
CA GLU A 187 -2.08 5.29 -25.16
C GLU A 187 -2.79 5.85 -23.91
N GLU A 188 -3.38 7.05 -24.03
CA GLU A 188 -4.31 7.61 -23.04
C GLU A 188 -3.82 7.72 -21.57
N SER A 189 -2.52 7.98 -21.36
CA SER A 189 -1.91 8.07 -20.01
C SER A 189 -1.85 6.75 -19.24
N THR A 190 -1.95 5.64 -19.96
CA THR A 190 -1.66 4.30 -19.44
C THR A 190 -0.18 3.98 -19.62
N ILE A 191 0.29 3.00 -18.84
CA ILE A 191 1.66 2.49 -18.95
C ILE A 191 1.68 0.98 -18.93
N HIS A 192 2.77 0.42 -19.43
CA HIS A 192 3.14 -0.97 -19.20
C HIS A 192 4.45 -1.02 -18.40
N ILE A 193 4.50 -1.85 -17.35
CA ILE A 193 5.68 -1.96 -16.48
C ILE A 193 6.45 -3.23 -16.84
N GLN A 194 7.66 -3.06 -17.37
CA GLN A 194 8.56 -4.16 -17.73
C GLN A 194 9.69 -4.35 -16.71
N GLY A 195 10.03 -5.62 -16.48
CA GLY A 195 11.14 -6.01 -15.62
C GLY A 195 10.95 -5.57 -14.16
N GLY A 196 12.08 -5.33 -13.50
CA GLY A 196 12.18 -5.05 -12.08
C GLY A 196 12.11 -6.31 -11.21
N ILE A 197 12.57 -6.16 -9.97
CA ILE A 197 12.49 -7.18 -8.93
C ILE A 197 11.27 -6.86 -8.08
N ILE A 198 10.35 -7.82 -7.96
CA ILE A 198 9.21 -7.70 -7.03
C ILE A 198 9.77 -7.75 -5.62
N GLU A 199 9.55 -6.68 -4.86
CA GLU A 199 10.02 -6.56 -3.49
C GLU A 199 8.94 -7.02 -2.50
N HIS A 200 7.70 -6.62 -2.78
CA HIS A 200 6.57 -6.97 -1.96
C HIS A 200 5.32 -7.14 -2.81
N SER A 201 4.49 -8.10 -2.43
CA SER A 201 3.15 -8.26 -2.94
C SER A 201 2.23 -8.72 -1.81
N ALA A 202 1.04 -8.12 -1.74
CA ALA A 202 0.07 -8.38 -0.69
C ALA A 202 -1.33 -7.98 -1.13
N THR A 203 -2.34 -8.44 -0.40
CA THR A 203 -3.72 -7.95 -0.53
C THR A 203 -4.12 -7.26 0.75
N TYR A 204 -4.83 -6.14 0.64
CA TYR A 204 -5.40 -5.41 1.77
C TYR A 204 -6.88 -5.15 1.50
N GLY A 205 -7.72 -5.34 2.50
CA GLY A 205 -9.15 -5.00 2.42
C GLY A 205 -9.55 -4.05 3.53
N MET A 206 -10.48 -3.14 3.23
CA MET A 206 -11.09 -2.29 4.22
C MET A 206 -12.17 -3.05 4.99
N ASP A 207 -12.20 -2.90 6.32
CA ASP A 207 -13.31 -3.37 7.15
C ASP A 207 -14.43 -2.34 7.28
N TRP A 208 -15.53 -2.73 7.93
CA TRP A 208 -16.71 -1.90 8.14
C TRP A 208 -16.45 -0.69 9.05
N ASP A 209 -15.30 -0.64 9.73
CA ASP A 209 -14.84 0.51 10.52
C ASP A 209 -13.91 1.44 9.72
N GLY A 210 -13.69 1.16 8.44
CA GLY A 210 -12.85 1.96 7.56
C GLY A 210 -11.35 1.69 7.69
N ARG A 211 -10.94 0.60 8.36
CA ARG A 211 -9.53 0.26 8.58
C ARG A 211 -9.05 -0.73 7.54
N MET A 212 -7.88 -0.47 6.97
CA MET A 212 -7.21 -1.42 6.08
C MET A 212 -6.61 -2.58 6.87
N ARG A 213 -6.87 -3.81 6.42
CA ARG A 213 -6.39 -5.04 7.04
C ARG A 213 -5.67 -5.93 6.02
N TYR A 214 -4.56 -6.50 6.45
CA TYR A 214 -3.76 -7.42 5.64
C TYR A 214 -4.53 -8.72 5.35
N ASN A 215 -4.52 -9.17 4.09
CA ASN A 215 -5.20 -10.36 3.58
C ASN A 215 -6.66 -10.51 4.06
N PHE A 216 -7.36 -9.39 4.12
CA PHE A 216 -8.74 -9.32 4.58
C PHE A 216 -9.68 -8.94 3.44
N ARG A 217 -10.92 -9.42 3.51
CA ARG A 217 -12.05 -8.97 2.70
C ARG A 217 -13.27 -8.88 3.61
N ALA A 218 -13.97 -7.76 3.56
CA ALA A 218 -15.21 -7.62 4.32
C ALA A 218 -16.25 -8.64 3.83
N PRO A 219 -17.07 -9.21 4.73
CA PRO A 219 -18.21 -10.01 4.30
C PRO A 219 -19.18 -9.15 3.49
N ALA A 220 -19.97 -9.77 2.60
CA ALA A 220 -20.91 -9.05 1.74
C ALA A 220 -21.96 -8.24 2.53
N VAL A 221 -22.33 -8.75 3.71
CA VAL A 221 -23.26 -8.11 4.64
C VAL A 221 -22.54 -7.85 5.96
N GLU A 222 -22.75 -6.68 6.55
CA GLU A 222 -22.27 -6.38 7.89
C GLU A 222 -22.97 -7.31 8.89
N SER A 223 -22.18 -8.10 9.61
CA SER A 223 -22.69 -8.88 10.73
C SER A 223 -22.56 -8.03 11.99
N GLU A 224 -23.60 -8.02 12.82
CA GLU A 224 -23.51 -7.52 14.19
C GLU A 224 -22.25 -8.10 14.86
N PRO A 225 -21.50 -7.30 15.64
CA PRO A 225 -20.30 -7.79 16.29
C PRO A 225 -20.68 -9.02 17.11
N THR A 226 -20.01 -10.14 16.83
CA THR A 226 -20.15 -11.34 17.64
C THR A 226 -19.67 -10.96 19.04
N GLU A 227 -20.61 -10.73 19.97
CA GLU A 227 -20.27 -10.57 21.38
C GLU A 227 -19.34 -11.70 21.75
N ASN A 228 -18.19 -11.33 22.32
CA ASN A 228 -17.17 -12.25 22.79
C ASN A 228 -17.84 -13.43 23.48
N LEU A 229 -17.75 -14.62 22.89
CA LEU A 229 -17.87 -15.86 23.63
C LEU A 229 -16.74 -15.81 24.66
N GLN A 230 -17.05 -15.30 25.85
CA GLN A 230 -16.24 -15.51 27.03
C GLN A 230 -16.13 -17.02 27.17
N VAL A 231 -14.97 -17.55 26.79
CA VAL A 231 -14.55 -18.87 27.20
C VAL A 231 -14.39 -18.76 28.72
N GLU A 232 -15.45 -19.11 29.44
CA GLU A 232 -15.37 -19.37 30.88
C GLU A 232 -14.36 -20.51 31.04
N PHE A 233 -13.13 -20.15 31.39
CA PHE A 233 -12.19 -21.11 31.95
C PHE A 233 -12.78 -21.58 33.27
N PRO A 234 -13.01 -22.89 33.47
CA PRO A 234 -13.49 -23.38 34.75
C PRO A 234 -12.48 -22.99 35.82
N THR A 235 -12.98 -22.27 36.81
CA THR A 235 -12.22 -21.87 37.99
C THR A 235 -11.98 -23.13 38.82
N ASP A 236 -10.72 -23.59 38.87
CA ASP A 236 -10.33 -24.72 39.70
C ASP A 236 -10.71 -24.45 41.15
N THR A 237 -11.60 -25.31 41.65
CA THR A 237 -11.97 -25.36 43.06
C THR A 237 -10.80 -25.97 43.81
N ALA A 238 -10.16 -25.14 44.64
CA ALA A 238 -9.17 -25.58 45.61
C ALA A 238 -9.76 -26.69 46.50
N THR A 239 -9.14 -27.86 46.46
CA THR A 239 -9.28 -28.88 47.52
C THR A 239 -7.91 -29.46 47.83
N ASP A 240 -7.29 -28.82 48.83
CA ASP A 240 -6.48 -29.38 49.91
C ASP A 240 -6.28 -30.90 49.90
N ILE A 241 -5.08 -31.39 49.54
CA ILE A 241 -4.53 -32.69 49.99
C ILE A 241 -3.00 -32.59 50.16
N ASP A 242 -2.64 -32.46 51.43
CA ASP A 242 -1.59 -33.13 52.20
C ASP A 242 -0.15 -33.31 51.66
N ILE A 243 0.77 -32.87 52.52
CA ILE A 243 2.22 -32.87 52.38
C ILE A 243 2.75 -34.23 52.84
N LEU A 244 3.51 -34.94 51.98
CA LEU A 244 4.46 -35.96 52.41
C LEU A 244 5.77 -35.86 51.63
N ALA A 245 6.86 -35.89 52.37
CA ALA A 245 8.22 -35.50 51.99
C ALA A 245 8.96 -36.48 51.05
N VAL A 246 9.71 -35.91 50.09
CA VAL A 246 11.13 -36.12 49.65
C VAL A 246 11.76 -37.50 50.00
N PRO A 247 12.53 -38.21 49.11
CA PRO A 247 13.60 -37.56 48.33
C PRO A 247 14.04 -38.16 46.97
N ASP A 248 14.73 -37.26 46.25
CA ASP A 248 15.90 -37.42 45.37
C ASP A 248 15.87 -38.26 44.07
N ASP A 249 16.57 -37.64 43.11
CA ASP A 249 17.45 -38.22 42.11
C ASP A 249 17.01 -38.39 40.64
N SER A 250 17.98 -38.03 39.80
CA SER A 250 18.16 -38.30 38.38
C SER A 250 17.44 -37.45 37.32
N ALA A 251 18.30 -36.72 36.60
CA ALA A 251 18.07 -36.12 35.30
C ALA A 251 17.68 -37.16 34.24
N THR A 252 16.78 -36.80 33.31
CA THR A 252 16.80 -37.39 31.96
C THR A 252 16.21 -36.42 30.93
N THR A 253 17.08 -36.06 29.99
CA THR A 253 16.85 -35.38 28.71
C THR A 253 15.77 -36.09 27.89
N SER A 254 14.78 -35.36 27.38
CA SER A 254 13.85 -35.88 26.37
C SER A 254 14.05 -35.13 25.05
N THR A 255 14.69 -35.84 24.14
CA THR A 255 14.85 -35.56 22.70
C THR A 255 13.50 -35.78 22.00
N THR A 256 12.98 -34.78 21.29
CA THR A 256 11.80 -34.95 20.44
C THR A 256 12.25 -35.44 19.07
N THR A 257 11.95 -36.70 18.77
CA THR A 257 12.18 -37.36 17.49
C THR A 257 11.13 -36.92 16.47
N LEU A 258 11.59 -36.39 15.33
CA LEU A 258 10.81 -36.20 14.11
C LEU A 258 10.45 -37.58 13.54
N THR A 259 9.15 -37.84 13.33
CA THR A 259 8.68 -38.98 12.55
C THR A 259 8.32 -38.48 11.16
N ALA A 260 9.08 -38.96 10.17
CA ALA A 260 8.77 -38.84 8.76
C ALA A 260 7.68 -39.86 8.39
N GLU A 261 6.69 -39.44 7.64
CA GLU A 261 5.72 -40.31 6.98
C GLU A 261 5.96 -40.21 5.48
N GLU A 262 6.68 -41.19 4.93
CA GLU A 262 6.66 -41.54 3.51
C GLU A 262 5.49 -42.49 3.28
N THR A 263 4.66 -42.24 2.27
CA THR A 263 4.40 -43.23 1.21
C THR A 263 3.70 -42.59 -0.01
N ASN A 264 4.34 -42.78 -1.17
CA ASN A 264 3.82 -43.18 -2.49
C ASN A 264 2.53 -42.60 -3.09
N GLU A 265 2.31 -42.60 -4.41
CA GLU A 265 3.07 -42.59 -5.68
C GLU A 265 1.94 -42.70 -6.74
N ASN A 266 2.10 -42.02 -7.88
CA ASN A 266 1.41 -42.25 -9.17
C ASN A 266 -0.14 -42.17 -9.25
N ASP A 267 -0.66 -41.27 -10.10
CA ASP A 267 -0.90 -41.71 -11.48
C ASP A 267 -1.00 -40.56 -12.49
N ILE A 268 -0.47 -40.83 -13.66
CA ILE A 268 -0.38 -39.98 -14.84
C ILE A 268 -1.62 -40.20 -15.68
N GLN A 269 -2.34 -39.15 -16.09
CA GLN A 269 -3.10 -39.19 -17.35
C GLN A 269 -2.94 -37.90 -18.16
N LYS A 270 -2.14 -38.07 -19.21
CA LYS A 270 -2.06 -37.28 -20.43
C LYS A 270 -3.32 -37.58 -21.26
N VAL A 271 -4.11 -36.56 -21.58
CA VAL A 271 -5.11 -36.64 -22.66
C VAL A 271 -4.74 -35.59 -23.69
N GLU A 272 -4.41 -36.10 -24.87
CA GLU A 272 -4.05 -35.41 -26.10
C GLU A 272 -5.07 -35.87 -27.15
N GLU A 273 -5.26 -35.07 -28.21
CA GLU A 273 -6.23 -35.15 -29.32
C GLU A 273 -7.59 -34.47 -29.07
N LYS A 274 -8.13 -33.64 -29.98
CA LYS A 274 -7.96 -33.65 -31.44
C LYS A 274 -8.39 -32.31 -32.08
N GLU A 275 -7.66 -31.93 -33.13
CA GLU A 275 -8.08 -30.98 -34.16
C GLU A 275 -9.32 -31.50 -34.91
N GLU A 276 -10.23 -30.59 -35.26
CA GLU A 276 -11.16 -30.74 -36.39
C GLU A 276 -11.29 -29.37 -37.09
N GLU A 277 -10.56 -29.23 -38.20
CA GLU A 277 -10.91 -28.36 -39.32
C GLU A 277 -11.91 -29.11 -40.23
N GLU A 278 -13.04 -28.49 -40.58
CA GLU A 278 -13.51 -28.36 -42.00
C GLU A 278 -14.89 -27.67 -42.09
N ASN A 279 -14.87 -26.48 -42.74
CA ASN A 279 -15.83 -25.83 -43.67
C ASN A 279 -16.14 -24.36 -43.36
#